data_AF-A0A381P1Q2-F1
#
_entry.id   AF-A0A381P1Q2-F1
#
_cell.length_a   1.000
_cell.length_b   1.000
_cell.length_c   1.000
_cell.angle_alpha   90.00
_cell.angle_beta   90.00
_cell.angle_gamma   90.00
#
_symmetry.space_group_name_H-M   'P 1'
#
loop_
_entity.id
_entity.type
_entity.pdbx_description
1 polymer ?
#
loop_
_entity_poly.entity_id
_entity_poly.type
_entity_poly.pdbx_seq_one_letter_code
_entity_poly.pdbx_strand_id
1 'polypeptide(L)' 'MPIPTKSPIDQAEAVAADQHTAVQPREIAHSELPLFCPREDTTLWSQHPRVYLPIEKDGDALCPYCGTRFILKDSP' A
#
# COMPACT_ATOMS: atom_id res chain seq x y z
N MET A 1 9.51 48.20 -32.64
CA MET A 1 8.40 47.84 -31.75
C MET A 1 8.76 46.51 -31.11
N PRO A 2 9.13 46.46 -29.82
CA PRO A 2 9.55 45.23 -29.17
C PRO A 2 8.37 44.29 -28.96
N ILE A 3 8.59 43.01 -29.27
CA ILE A 3 7.63 41.92 -29.12
C ILE A 3 7.49 41.62 -27.63
N PRO A 4 6.28 41.60 -27.04
CA PRO A 4 6.10 41.16 -25.65
C PRO A 4 6.39 39.66 -25.56
N THR A 5 7.49 39.30 -24.91
CA THR A 5 7.83 37.92 -24.56
C THR A 5 6.77 37.37 -23.62
N LYS A 6 6.08 36.33 -24.09
CA LYS A 6 5.07 35.58 -23.37
C LYS A 6 5.67 35.03 -22.06
N SER A 7 5.03 35.35 -20.95
CA SER A 7 5.33 34.82 -19.62
C SER A 7 5.52 33.29 -19.63
N PRO A 8 6.49 32.75 -18.87
CA PRO A 8 6.54 31.32 -18.64
C PRO A 8 5.43 30.92 -17.66
N ILE A 9 4.39 30.31 -18.23
CA ILE A 9 3.65 29.19 -17.65
C ILE A 9 4.71 28.09 -17.50
N ASP A 10 4.94 27.41 -16.38
CA ASP A 10 3.98 26.71 -15.57
C ASP A 10 4.67 26.31 -14.25
N GLN A 11 3.86 26.11 -13.24
CA GLN A 11 4.25 25.71 -11.91
C GLN A 11 5.09 24.42 -11.96
N ALA A 12 6.39 24.54 -11.68
CA ALA A 12 7.20 23.39 -11.27
C ALA A 12 6.77 23.03 -9.85
N GLU A 13 5.63 22.34 -9.77
CA GLU A 13 5.18 21.58 -8.63
C GLU A 13 6.32 20.60 -8.30
N ALA A 14 7.12 20.96 -7.31
CA ALA A 14 8.14 20.08 -6.76
C ALA A 14 7.39 18.89 -6.15
N VAL A 15 7.22 17.84 -6.96
CA VAL A 15 6.71 16.54 -6.54
C VAL A 15 7.55 16.12 -5.34
N ALA A 16 6.94 16.23 -4.17
CA ALA A 16 7.54 15.91 -2.90
C ALA A 16 8.14 14.51 -2.99
N ALA A 17 9.42 14.44 -2.65
CA ALA A 17 10.21 13.23 -2.64
C ALA A 17 9.46 12.08 -1.93
N ASP A 18 9.23 11.03 -2.72
CA ASP A 18 9.29 9.63 -2.35
C ASP A 18 8.99 9.32 -0.88
N GLN A 19 7.71 9.31 -0.54
CA GLN A 19 7.27 8.74 0.72
C GLN A 19 7.21 7.23 0.56
N HIS A 20 8.36 6.56 0.48
CA HIS A 20 8.46 5.15 0.85
C HIS A 20 8.18 5.05 2.35
N THR A 21 6.91 5.18 2.72
CA THR A 21 6.40 4.92 4.05
C THR A 21 6.79 3.49 4.39
N ALA A 22 7.66 3.34 5.38
CA ALA A 22 8.04 2.04 5.92
C ALA A 22 6.76 1.24 6.19
N VAL A 23 6.56 0.16 5.44
CA VAL A 23 5.37 -0.69 5.53
C VAL A 23 5.40 -1.37 6.89
N GLN A 24 4.60 -0.85 7.83
CA GLN A 24 4.56 -1.39 9.18
C GLN A 24 3.94 -2.79 9.15
N PRO A 25 4.45 -3.75 9.96
CA PRO A 25 3.81 -5.05 10.12
C PRO A 25 2.39 -4.85 10.63
N ARG A 26 1.42 -5.50 9.98
CA ARG A 26 0.01 -5.40 10.34
C ARG A 26 -0.40 -6.61 11.15
N GLU A 27 -1.01 -6.36 12.29
CA GLU A 27 -1.52 -7.42 13.15
C GLU A 27 -2.96 -7.78 12.73
N ILE A 28 -3.26 -9.07 12.72
CA ILE A 28 -4.51 -9.65 12.22
C ILE A 28 -5.07 -10.59 13.27
N ALA A 29 -6.36 -10.50 13.59
CA ALA A 29 -7.01 -11.43 14.51
C ALA A 29 -7.48 -12.70 13.77
N HIS A 30 -7.70 -13.80 14.49
CA HIS A 30 -8.31 -15.01 13.91
C HIS A 30 -9.70 -14.77 13.30
N SER A 31 -10.42 -13.75 13.75
CA SER A 31 -11.72 -13.36 13.19
C SER A 31 -11.63 -12.73 11.78
N GLU A 32 -10.44 -12.30 11.35
CA GLU A 32 -10.20 -11.76 10.01
C GLU A 32 -9.75 -12.84 9.01
N LEU A 33 -9.76 -14.12 9.42
CA LEU A 33 -9.48 -15.24 8.54
C LEU A 33 -10.72 -15.61 7.71
N PRO A 34 -10.54 -16.04 6.44
CA PRO A 34 -9.27 -16.17 5.72
C PRO A 34 -8.70 -14.81 5.27
N LEU A 35 -7.41 -14.57 5.50
CA LEU A 35 -6.76 -13.30 5.15
C LEU A 35 -6.61 -13.16 3.63
N PHE A 36 -6.99 -11.99 3.10
CA PHE A 36 -6.74 -11.60 1.71
C PHE A 36 -6.15 -10.17 1.61
N CYS A 37 -5.14 -9.98 0.73
CA CYS A 37 -4.65 -8.63 0.31
C CYS A 37 -5.13 -8.42 -1.14
N PRO A 38 -5.72 -7.26 -1.52
CA PRO A 38 -6.06 -6.10 -0.70
C PRO A 38 -7.39 -6.28 0.06
N ARG A 39 -7.51 -5.64 1.23
CA ARG A 39 -8.74 -5.68 2.05
C ARG A 39 -9.85 -4.83 1.44
N GLU A 40 -11.08 -5.05 1.89
CA GLU A 40 -12.29 -4.36 1.39
C GLU A 40 -12.21 -2.82 1.47
N ASP A 41 -11.52 -2.27 2.48
CA ASP A 41 -11.42 -0.81 2.68
C ASP A 41 -10.39 -0.11 1.77
N THR A 42 -9.63 -0.84 0.95
CA THR A 42 -8.55 -0.25 0.16
C THR A 42 -9.03 0.07 -1.26
N THR A 43 -8.87 1.34 -1.69
CA THR A 43 -9.32 1.82 -3.00
C THR A 43 -8.75 0.96 -4.14
N LEU A 44 -9.64 0.26 -4.85
CA LEU A 44 -9.33 -0.73 -5.88
C LEU A 44 -8.58 -0.19 -7.11
N TRP A 45 -8.50 1.14 -7.31
CA TRP A 45 -8.16 1.74 -8.60
C TRP A 45 -6.73 1.37 -9.08
N SER A 46 -5.81 1.01 -8.17
CA SER A 46 -4.39 0.76 -8.53
C SER A 46 -3.70 -0.40 -7.81
N GLN A 47 -4.43 -1.35 -7.21
CA GLN A 47 -3.82 -2.47 -6.47
C GLN A 47 -3.78 -3.78 -7.29
N HIS A 48 -2.83 -4.64 -6.93
CA HIS A 48 -2.67 -5.99 -7.49
C HIS A 48 -3.91 -6.88 -7.27
N PRO A 49 -4.02 -8.02 -7.98
CA PRO A 49 -5.11 -8.98 -7.80
C PRO A 49 -5.25 -9.45 -6.34
N ARG A 50 -6.50 -9.77 -5.94
CA ARG A 50 -6.78 -10.34 -4.63
C ARG A 50 -6.09 -11.70 -4.49
N VAL A 51 -5.30 -11.84 -3.44
CA VAL A 51 -4.64 -13.09 -3.07
C VAL A 51 -4.93 -13.47 -1.62
N TYR A 52 -5.09 -14.77 -1.40
CA TYR A 52 -5.26 -15.33 -0.06
C TYR A 52 -3.89 -15.70 0.52
N LEU A 53 -3.67 -15.29 1.76
CA LEU A 53 -2.41 -15.47 2.49
C LEU A 53 -2.63 -16.55 3.56
N PRO A 54 -1.90 -17.68 3.54
CA PRO A 54 -2.11 -18.79 4.47
C PRO A 54 -1.44 -18.53 5.82
N ILE A 55 -1.92 -17.53 6.58
CA ILE A 55 -1.28 -17.11 7.84
C ILE A 55 -1.58 -18.06 9.01
N GLU A 56 -2.61 -18.91 8.86
CA GLU A 56 -3.07 -19.87 9.87
C GLU A 56 -2.03 -20.92 10.24
N LYS A 57 -1.08 -21.20 9.36
CA LYS A 57 -0.05 -22.23 9.58
C LYS A 57 1.18 -21.72 10.29
N ASP A 58 1.66 -20.54 9.89
CA ASP A 58 2.94 -19.99 10.33
C ASP A 58 2.78 -18.87 11.37
N GLY A 59 1.58 -18.29 11.51
CA GLY A 59 1.33 -17.16 12.41
C GLY A 59 1.80 -15.82 11.84
N ASP A 60 2.55 -15.81 10.73
CA ASP A 60 2.86 -14.63 9.95
C ASP A 60 2.83 -14.92 8.43
N ALA A 61 2.54 -13.91 7.63
CA ALA A 61 2.58 -14.02 6.18
C ALA A 61 2.99 -12.72 5.51
N LEU A 62 3.78 -12.83 4.44
CA LEU A 62 4.19 -11.69 3.62
C LEU A 62 3.39 -11.68 2.32
N CYS A 63 2.78 -10.54 1.99
CA CYS A 63 2.14 -10.41 0.69
C CYS A 63 3.17 -10.26 -0.44
N PRO A 64 3.11 -11.07 -1.52
CA PRO A 64 4.06 -10.99 -2.63
C PRO A 64 3.92 -9.73 -3.48
N TYR A 65 2.82 -8.97 -3.33
CA TYR A 65 2.58 -7.74 -4.06
C TYR A 65 2.67 -6.51 -3.17
N CYS A 66 1.97 -6.53 -2.02
CA CYS A 66 1.92 -5.40 -1.08
C CYS A 66 3.29 -5.20 -0.38
N GLY A 67 4.09 -6.26 -0.24
CA GLY A 67 5.25 -6.28 0.67
C GLY A 67 4.87 -6.19 2.15
N THR A 68 3.57 -6.06 2.47
CA THR A 68 3.04 -6.00 3.82
C THR A 68 3.23 -7.32 4.52
N ARG A 69 3.84 -7.28 5.70
CA ARG A 69 3.91 -8.40 6.62
C ARG A 69 2.69 -8.39 7.53
N PHE A 70 1.97 -9.50 7.56
CA PHE A 70 0.82 -9.74 8.42
C PHE A 70 1.24 -10.67 9.55
N ILE A 71 0.82 -10.37 10.77
CA ILE A 71 1.13 -11.13 11.99
C ILE A 71 -0.20 -11.50 12.66
N LEU A 72 -0.42 -12.79 12.91
CA LEU A 72 -1.62 -13.30 13.56
C LEU A 72 -1.54 -13.05 15.07
N LYS A 73 -2.35 -12.11 15.56
CA LYS A 73 -2.60 -11.84 16.98
C LYS A 73 -3.57 -12.87 17.54
N ASP A 74 -3.07 -14.09 17.69
CA ASP A 74 -3.66 -15.15 18.53
C ASP A 74 -2.58 -16.23 18.72
N SER A 75 -1.39 -15.81 19.14
CA SER A 75 -0.43 -16.76 19.72
C SER A 75 -0.85 -16.96 21.17
N PRO A 76 -1.36 -18.14 21.58
CA PRO A 76 -1.34 -18.53 22.99
C PRO A 76 0.09 -18.59 23.53
#